data_AF-A0A917FZP4-F1
#
_entry.id   AF-A0A917FZP4-F1
#
_cell.length_a   1.000
_cell.length_b   1.000
_cell.length_c   1.000
_cell.angle_alpha   90.00
_cell.angle_beta   90.00
_cell.angle_gamma   90.00
#
_symmetry.space_group_name_H-M   'P 1'
#
loop_
_entity.id
_entity.type
_entity.pdbx_description
1 polymer ?
#
loop_
_entity_poly.entity_id
_entity_poly.type
_entity_poly.pdbx_seq_one_letter_code
_entity_poly.pdbx_strand_id
1 'polypeptide(L)'
;MLSLKSNQIQVPDHIKWLDIRDSSEYEKEQVPESINISLGRLPFVWEKDMSPKDSIIVLTDQYRKGKKAVRILRKQGFHDLYLLVGPISQLIEWSQKRKLEQYCIEYYWICSHSVPNNIQ
;
A
#
# COMPACT_ATOMS: atom_id res chain seq x y z
N MET A 1 -11.58 -3.98 31.96
CA MET A 1 -10.31 -3.94 31.22
C MET A 1 -10.56 -4.61 29.87
N LEU A 2 -10.80 -3.82 28.82
CA LEU A 2 -11.09 -4.38 27.49
C LEU A 2 -9.75 -4.76 26.83
N SER A 3 -9.50 -6.06 26.75
CA SER A 3 -8.36 -6.64 26.03
C SER A 3 -8.49 -6.31 24.55
N LEU A 4 -7.59 -5.48 24.02
CA LEU A 4 -7.38 -5.31 22.59
C LEU A 4 -6.79 -6.63 22.06
N LYS A 5 -7.65 -7.58 21.69
CA LYS A 5 -7.21 -8.70 20.86
C LYS A 5 -6.86 -8.11 19.50
N SER A 6 -5.56 -8.10 19.21
CA SER A 6 -4.96 -7.72 17.95
C SER A 6 -5.69 -8.41 16.79
N ASN A 7 -6.36 -7.62 15.94
CA ASN A 7 -6.88 -8.11 14.68
C ASN A 7 -5.67 -8.42 13.78
N GLN A 8 -5.32 -9.70 13.66
CA GLN A 8 -4.37 -10.17 12.66
C GLN A 8 -4.94 -9.84 11.28
N ILE A 9 -4.30 -8.91 10.58
CA ILE A 9 -4.67 -8.62 9.19
C ILE A 9 -3.99 -9.68 8.33
N GLN A 10 -4.79 -10.60 7.82
CA GLN A 10 -4.34 -11.57 6.83
C GLN A 10 -4.06 -10.81 5.54
N VAL A 11 -2.80 -10.57 5.27
CA VAL A 11 -2.39 -9.97 4.01
C VAL A 11 -2.37 -11.06 2.95
N PRO A 12 -3.06 -10.89 1.81
CA PRO A 12 -3.19 -11.95 0.81
C PRO A 12 -1.84 -12.44 0.26
N ASP A 13 -1.79 -13.72 -0.11
CA ASP A 13 -0.59 -14.40 -0.63
C ASP A 13 0.01 -13.71 -1.87
N HIS A 14 -0.83 -13.02 -2.64
CA HIS A 14 -0.41 -12.25 -3.81
C HIS A 14 -0.75 -10.77 -3.62
N ILE A 15 0.27 -10.01 -3.21
CA ILE A 15 0.18 -8.56 -3.05
C ILE A 15 1.15 -7.85 -3.99
N LYS A 16 0.67 -6.82 -4.68
CA LYS A 16 1.50 -5.98 -5.54
C LYS A 16 2.00 -4.77 -4.76
N TRP A 17 3.26 -4.43 -4.98
CA TRP A 17 3.91 -3.29 -4.36
C TRP A 17 3.93 -2.14 -5.36
N LEU A 18 3.34 -1.01 -5.00
CA LEU A 18 3.21 0.17 -5.86
C LEU A 18 4.03 1.32 -5.27
N ASP A 19 5.17 1.65 -5.90
CA ASP A 19 5.93 2.84 -5.58
C ASP A 19 5.40 4.04 -6.36
N ILE A 20 4.90 5.05 -5.64
CA ILE A 20 4.27 6.25 -6.23
C ILE A 20 5.22 7.44 -6.40
N ARG A 21 6.52 7.25 -6.14
CA ARG A 21 7.54 8.29 -6.34
C ARG A 21 7.78 8.56 -7.82
N ASP A 22 8.44 9.67 -8.11
CA ASP A 22 8.84 10.00 -9.47
C ASP A 22 9.88 9.00 -9.97
N SER A 23 9.87 8.69 -11.27
CA SER A 23 10.74 7.62 -11.83
C SER A 23 12.23 7.87 -11.56
N SER A 24 12.65 9.14 -11.54
CA SER A 24 14.03 9.53 -11.24
C SER A 24 14.44 9.28 -9.77
N GLU A 25 13.50 9.27 -8.83
CA GLU A 25 13.74 8.86 -7.44
C GLU A 25 13.74 7.34 -7.31
N TYR A 26 12.87 6.68 -8.07
CA TYR A 26 12.75 5.22 -8.12
C TYR A 26 14.00 4.55 -8.70
N GLU A 27 14.54 5.08 -9.81
CA GLU A 27 15.73 4.55 -10.48
C GLU A 27 17.00 4.61 -9.62
N LYS A 28 17.07 5.56 -8.68
CA LYS A 28 18.22 5.68 -7.77
C LYS A 28 18.24 4.56 -6.73
N GLU A 29 17.06 4.22 -6.22
CA GLU A 29 16.89 3.22 -5.16
C GLU A 29 15.43 2.76 -5.16
N GLN A 30 15.21 1.47 -5.36
CA GLN A 30 13.88 0.87 -5.53
C GLN A 30 13.64 -0.29 -4.58
N VAL A 31 12.38 -0.47 -4.17
CA VAL A 31 11.95 -1.70 -3.52
C VAL A 31 11.90 -2.81 -4.58
N PRO A 32 12.60 -3.95 -4.37
CA PRO A 32 12.58 -5.06 -5.32
C PRO A 32 11.16 -5.51 -5.67
N GLU A 33 10.93 -5.83 -6.95
CA GLU A 33 9.65 -6.31 -7.50
C GLU A 33 8.48 -5.33 -7.36
N SER A 34 8.73 -4.07 -6.96
CA SER A 34 7.70 -3.04 -6.97
C SER A 34 7.44 -2.50 -8.38
N ILE A 35 6.20 -2.08 -8.61
CA ILE A 35 5.73 -1.41 -9.80
C ILE A 35 5.86 0.09 -9.53
N ASN A 36 6.58 0.83 -10.37
CA ASN A 36 6.62 2.28 -10.28
C ASN A 36 5.54 2.93 -11.13
N ILE A 37 4.64 3.68 -10.49
CA ILE A 37 3.73 4.59 -11.18
C ILE A 37 3.69 5.89 -10.38
N SER A 38 4.38 6.92 -10.87
CA SER A 38 4.39 8.23 -10.23
C SER A 38 2.97 8.75 -9.98
N LEU A 39 2.74 9.36 -8.82
CA LEU A 39 1.41 9.75 -8.34
C LEU A 39 0.58 10.54 -9.37
N GLY A 40 1.22 11.42 -10.16
CA GLY A 40 0.54 12.20 -11.20
C GLY A 40 0.04 11.37 -12.38
N ARG A 41 0.69 10.23 -12.65
CA ARG A 41 0.31 9.29 -13.72
C ARG A 41 -0.66 8.23 -13.26
N LEU A 42 -0.72 7.95 -11.95
CA LEU A 42 -1.50 6.85 -11.37
C LEU A 42 -2.96 6.78 -11.87
N PRO A 43 -3.72 7.89 -12.01
CA PRO A 43 -5.10 7.82 -12.50
C PRO A 43 -5.26 7.28 -13.93
N PHE A 44 -4.20 7.31 -14.74
CA PHE A 44 -4.27 7.12 -16.19
C PHE A 44 -3.64 5.82 -16.69
N VAL A 45 -2.75 5.20 -15.91
CA VAL A 45 -1.90 4.10 -16.41
C VAL A 45 -1.86 2.86 -15.53
N TRP A 46 -2.63 2.85 -14.44
CA TRP A 46 -2.65 1.74 -13.49
C TRP A 46 -3.04 0.39 -14.12
N GLU A 47 -3.91 0.41 -15.14
CA GLU A 47 -4.46 -0.78 -15.82
C GLU A 47 -3.40 -1.64 -16.52
N LYS A 48 -2.20 -1.10 -16.76
CA LYS A 48 -1.11 -1.84 -17.42
C LYS A 48 -0.58 -2.99 -16.58
N ASP A 49 -0.50 -2.78 -15.27
CA ASP A 49 0.20 -3.67 -14.34
C ASP A 49 -0.70 -4.13 -13.20
N MET A 50 -1.88 -3.52 -13.02
CA MET A 50 -2.77 -3.74 -11.88
C MET A 50 -4.23 -3.91 -12.29
N SER A 51 -4.98 -4.68 -11.51
CA SER A 51 -6.41 -4.92 -11.61
C SER A 51 -7.09 -4.51 -10.30
N PRO A 52 -8.34 -4.02 -10.29
CA PRO A 52 -9.06 -3.69 -9.06
C PRO A 52 -9.25 -4.86 -8.08
N LYS A 53 -9.07 -6.10 -8.55
CA LYS A 53 -9.08 -7.32 -7.74
C LYS A 53 -7.75 -7.59 -7.01
N ASP A 54 -6.68 -6.90 -7.38
CA ASP A 54 -5.38 -7.05 -6.74
C ASP A 54 -5.39 -6.42 -5.34
N SER A 55 -4.68 -7.04 -4.41
CA SER A 55 -4.23 -6.37 -3.19
C SER A 55 -3.01 -5.51 -3.49
N ILE A 56 -3.03 -4.25 -3.07
CA ILE A 56 -1.95 -3.28 -3.34
C ILE A 56 -1.39 -2.70 -2.05
N ILE A 57 -0.07 -2.75 -1.88
CA ILE A 57 0.66 -1.91 -0.92
C ILE A 57 1.19 -0.69 -1.66
N VAL A 58 0.74 0.49 -1.25
CA VAL A 58 1.27 1.77 -1.72
C VAL A 58 2.50 2.16 -0.91
N LEU A 59 3.61 2.44 -1.57
CA LEU A 59 4.90 2.83 -0.99
C LEU A 59 5.19 4.31 -1.25
N THR A 60 5.58 5.04 -0.21
CA THR A 60 6.01 6.43 -0.34
C THR A 60 6.78 6.87 0.90
N ASP A 61 7.59 7.91 0.78
CA ASP A 61 8.17 8.66 1.90
C ASP A 61 7.22 9.74 2.45
N GLN A 62 6.12 10.02 1.76
CA GLN A 62 5.23 11.16 2.02
C GLN A 62 3.78 10.72 2.26
N TYR A 63 3.36 10.72 3.53
CA TYR A 63 2.00 10.30 3.93
C TYR A 63 0.86 10.98 3.17
N ARG A 64 0.98 12.29 2.87
CA ARG A 64 -0.04 13.03 2.11
C ARG A 64 -0.17 12.52 0.67
N LYS A 65 0.94 12.22 0.00
CA LYS A 65 0.97 11.62 -1.34
C LYS A 65 0.38 10.22 -1.31
N GLY A 66 0.74 9.40 -0.33
CA GLY A 66 0.18 8.06 -0.12
C GLY A 66 -1.34 8.07 0.03
N LYS A 67 -1.89 8.94 0.89
CA LYS A 67 -3.34 9.11 1.02
C LYS A 67 -4.03 9.57 -0.26
N LYS A 68 -3.34 10.33 -1.13
CA LYS A 68 -3.88 10.71 -2.43
C LYS A 68 -3.93 9.51 -3.37
N ALA A 69 -2.86 8.73 -3.45
CA ALA A 69 -2.81 7.50 -4.24
C ALA A 69 -3.90 6.50 -3.83
N VAL A 70 -4.07 6.22 -2.54
CA VAL A 70 -5.12 5.32 -2.03
C VAL A 70 -6.51 5.80 -2.46
N ARG A 71 -6.79 7.11 -2.41
CA ARG A 71 -8.07 7.66 -2.88
C ARG A 71 -8.26 7.50 -4.39
N ILE A 72 -7.20 7.68 -5.17
CA ILE A 72 -7.24 7.45 -6.63
C ILE A 72 -7.60 5.98 -6.87
N LEU A 73 -6.88 5.04 -6.28
CA LEU A 73 -7.12 3.60 -6.46
C LEU A 73 -8.51 3.18 -5.97
N ARG A 74 -8.99 3.67 -4.83
CA ARG A 74 -10.37 3.42 -4.37
C ARG A 74 -11.42 3.86 -5.39
N LYS A 75 -11.22 5.01 -6.05
CA LYS A 75 -12.13 5.47 -7.11
C LYS A 75 -12.10 4.58 -8.35
N GLN A 76 -11.02 3.85 -8.57
CA GLN A 76 -10.87 2.86 -9.65
C GLN A 76 -11.35 1.45 -9.26
N GLY A 77 -11.99 1.29 -8.09
CA GLY A 77 -12.57 0.02 -7.65
C GLY A 77 -11.63 -0.90 -6.87
N PHE A 78 -10.44 -0.44 -6.49
CA PHE A 78 -9.56 -1.22 -5.62
C PHE A 78 -10.09 -1.23 -4.18
N HIS A 79 -10.16 -2.41 -3.58
CA HIS A 79 -10.69 -2.59 -2.23
C HIS A 79 -9.59 -2.91 -1.20
N ASP A 80 -8.64 -3.77 -1.57
CA ASP A 80 -7.57 -4.23 -0.67
C ASP A 80 -6.33 -3.33 -0.82
N LEU A 81 -6.39 -2.18 -0.14
CA LEU A 81 -5.36 -1.15 -0.22
C LEU A 81 -4.68 -0.93 1.13
N TYR A 82 -3.35 -1.04 1.12
CA TYR A 82 -2.49 -0.79 2.26
C TYR A 82 -1.58 0.39 1.95
N LEU A 83 -1.26 1.20 2.95
CA LEU A 83 -0.34 2.33 2.80
C LEU A 83 0.84 2.11 3.73
N LEU A 84 2.04 2.06 3.14
CA LEU A 84 3.28 2.00 3.86
C LEU A 84 4.08 3.28 3.62
N VAL A 85 4.42 3.98 4.71
CA VAL A 85 5.14 5.25 4.65
C VAL A 85 6.45 5.14 5.40
N GLY A 86 7.55 5.47 4.72
CA GLY A 86 8.86 5.50 5.35
C GLY A 86 9.97 5.88 4.36
N PRO A 87 11.19 6.14 4.86
CA PRO A 87 12.37 6.27 4.01
C PRO A 87 12.54 5.03 3.15
N ILE A 88 12.99 5.21 1.89
CA ILE A 88 13.08 4.10 0.93
C ILE A 88 13.95 2.94 1.43
N SER A 89 15.03 3.24 2.16
CA SER A 89 15.92 2.24 2.77
C SER A 89 15.18 1.31 3.74
N GLN A 90 14.24 1.85 4.55
CA GLN A 90 13.41 1.04 5.44
C GLN A 90 12.40 0.19 4.67
N LEU A 91 11.84 0.73 3.59
CA LEU A 91 10.89 0.00 2.74
C LEU A 91 11.54 -1.20 2.03
N ILE A 92 12.80 -1.05 1.61
CA ILE A 92 13.59 -2.15 1.03
C ILE A 92 13.80 -3.26 2.06
N GLU A 93 14.20 -2.91 3.29
CA GLU A 93 14.40 -3.89 4.36
C GLU A 93 13.12 -4.68 4.64
N TRP A 94 11.97 -4.01 4.62
CA TRP A 94 10.68 -4.64 4.88
C TRP A 94 10.26 -5.62 3.78
N SER A 95 10.53 -5.30 2.50
CA SER A 95 10.19 -6.20 1.41
C SER A 95 11.03 -7.48 1.45
N GLN A 96 12.27 -7.40 1.92
CA GLN A 96 13.18 -8.54 2.08
C GLN A 96 12.81 -9.44 3.27
N LYS A 97 12.45 -8.85 4.42
CA LYS A 97 12.04 -9.62 5.62
C LYS A 97 10.82 -10.51 5.37
N ARG A 98 9.89 -10.08 4.52
CA ARG A 98 8.70 -10.85 4.17
C ARG A 98 8.97 -12.11 3.34
N LYS A 99 10.10 -12.15 2.61
CA LYS A 99 10.55 -13.37 1.93
C LYS A 99 11.13 -14.42 2.90
N LEU A 100 11.41 -14.04 4.14
CA LEU A 100 12.09 -14.90 5.12
C LEU A 100 11.18 -15.36 6.26
N GLU A 101 10.16 -14.60 6.66
CA GLU A 101 9.18 -15.04 7.66
C GLU A 101 7.77 -14.48 7.38
N GLN A 102 6.77 -15.36 7.42
CA GLN A 102 5.35 -15.05 7.27
C GLN A 102 4.76 -14.49 8.58
N TYR A 103 5.33 -13.40 9.12
CA TYR A 103 4.78 -12.70 10.29
C TYR A 103 4.73 -11.18 10.07
N CYS A 104 3.52 -10.64 10.16
CA CYS A 104 3.24 -9.22 10.03
C CYS A 104 3.79 -8.44 11.23
N ILE A 105 4.60 -7.40 10.99
CA ILE A 105 5.04 -6.47 12.03
C ILE A 105 4.13 -5.23 12.01
N GLU A 106 3.60 -4.91 13.19
CA GLU A 106 2.79 -3.75 13.51
C GLU A 106 3.54 -2.43 13.29
N TYR A 107 3.12 -1.63 12.31
CA TYR A 107 3.08 -0.17 12.43
C TYR A 107 1.90 0.34 11.60
N TYR A 108 0.76 0.49 12.26
CA TYR A 108 -0.51 0.85 11.62
C TYR A 108 -0.90 2.31 11.87
N TRP A 109 -1.23 3.01 10.78
CA TRP A 109 -2.30 4.01 10.74
C TRP A 109 -3.19 3.72 9.52
N ILE A 110 -4.17 2.81 9.67
CA ILE A 110 -5.18 2.54 8.63
C ILE A 110 -6.21 3.66 8.64
N CYS A 111 -6.41 4.31 7.49
CA CYS A 111 -7.68 4.98 7.21
C CYS A 111 -8.72 3.94 6.74
N SER A 112 -9.20 3.13 7.68
CA SER A 112 -10.41 2.31 7.55
C SER A 112 -11.40 2.76 8.61
N HIS A 113 -11.95 3.96 8.44
CA HIS A 113 -13.29 4.25 8.95
C HIS A 113 -14.24 4.03 7.77
N SER A 114 -14.70 2.78 7.65
CA SER A 114 -16.01 2.47 7.10
C SER A 114 -17.03 3.33 7.85
N VAL A 115 -17.73 4.19 7.13
CA VAL A 115 -18.99 4.77 7.62
C VAL A 115 -19.94 3.60 7.80
N PRO A 116 -20.50 3.34 9.00
CA PRO A 116 -21.59 2.39 9.12
C PRO A 116 -22.79 2.97 8.38
N ASN A 117 -23.22 2.28 7.33
CA ASN A 117 -24.57 2.43 6.79
C ASN A 117 -25.54 1.93 7.87
N ASN A 118 -26.15 2.85 8.63
CA ASN A 118 -27.40 2.56 9.31
C ASN A 118 -28.54 3.02 8.40
N ILE A 119 -29.08 2.05 7.66
CA ILE A 119 -30.46 2.06 7.20
C ILE A 119 -31.25 1.34 8.29
N GLN A 120 -32.03 2.11 9.06
CA GLN A 120 -33.40 1.80 9.47
C GLN A 120 -34.05 3.07 9.99
#